data_AF-W5SHF1-F1
#
_entry.id   AF-W5SHF1-F1
#
_cell.length_a   1.000
_cell.length_b   1.000
_cell.length_c   1.000
_cell.angle_alpha   90.00
_cell.angle_beta   90.00
_cell.angle_gamma   90.00
#
_symmetry.space_group_name_H-M   'P 1'
#
loop_
_entity.id
_entity.type
_entity.pdbx_description
1 polymer ?
#
loop_
_entity_poly.entity_id
_entity_poly.type
_entity_poly.pdbx_seq_one_letter_code
_entity_poly.pdbx_strand_id
1 'polypeptide(L)'
;EADKAIKEVERALGDSGFQQLIKNAHELKDKYKQLESDFYDIIAKVQGERGELQKGSSNNNRDKIRKLTQLQNRLSGERSNLDMLMTQVDSGLNEQISAKCLFEEAQKTLKAAITKRLESESRVGYSFRRVNSNLSVQLSREAQRYAENSLGQLESSSTKLNEAMAKKRDIEELIEEAKSSLAS
;
A
#
# COMPACT_ATOMS: atom_id res chain seq x y z
N GLU A 1 4.25 12.09 26.58
CA GLU A 1 3.99 12.40 25.15
C GLU A 1 4.45 11.25 24.26
N ALA A 2 5.74 10.88 24.24
CA ALA A 2 6.22 9.71 23.48
C ALA A 2 5.47 8.39 23.77
N ASP A 3 5.25 8.04 25.04
CA ASP A 3 4.47 6.84 25.41
C ASP A 3 3.03 6.85 24.86
N LYS A 4 2.42 8.05 24.79
CA LYS A 4 1.08 8.21 24.20
C LYS A 4 1.12 7.98 22.69
N ALA A 5 2.10 8.58 21.99
CA ALA A 5 2.25 8.40 20.55
C ALA A 5 2.53 6.93 20.16
N ILE A 6 3.34 6.21 20.95
CA ILE A 6 3.57 4.77 20.75
C ILE A 6 2.26 3.99 20.92
N LYS A 7 1.46 4.28 21.95
CA LYS A 7 0.15 3.65 22.16
C LYS A 7 -0.85 3.93 21.04
N GLU A 8 -0.76 5.09 20.38
CA GLU A 8 -1.58 5.40 19.21
C GLU A 8 -1.21 4.51 18.02
N VAL A 9 0.09 4.27 17.77
CA VAL A 9 0.53 3.31 16.77
C VAL A 9 0.07 1.89 17.11
N GLU A 10 0.22 1.44 18.37
CA GLU A 10 -0.24 0.11 18.81
C GLU A 10 -1.74 -0.07 18.59
N ARG A 11 -2.55 0.95 18.90
CA ARG A 11 -3.99 0.94 18.64
C ARG A 11 -4.31 0.87 17.14
N ALA A 12 -3.59 1.61 16.31
CA ALA A 12 -3.78 1.59 14.85
C ALA A 12 -3.43 0.21 14.25
N LEU A 13 -2.43 -0.47 14.81
CA LEU A 13 -2.06 -1.83 14.40
C LEU A 13 -3.07 -2.89 14.85
N GLY A 14 -3.75 -2.65 15.98
CA GLY A 14 -4.65 -3.62 16.60
C GLY A 14 -3.98 -4.98 16.82
N ASP A 15 -4.77 -6.05 16.70
CA ASP A 15 -4.27 -7.43 16.86
C ASP A 15 -3.45 -7.92 15.65
N SER A 16 -3.48 -7.21 14.53
CA SER A 16 -2.82 -7.62 13.29
C SER A 16 -1.30 -7.41 13.37
N GLY A 17 -0.88 -6.27 13.91
CA GLY A 17 0.53 -5.88 13.94
C GLY A 17 1.13 -5.65 12.54
N PHE A 18 2.39 -5.18 12.51
CA PHE A 18 3.09 -4.91 11.24
C PHE A 18 3.29 -6.16 10.37
N GLN A 19 3.52 -7.31 11.00
CA GLN A 19 3.80 -8.55 10.25
C GLN A 19 2.62 -8.95 9.36
N GLN A 20 1.40 -8.91 9.89
CA GLN A 20 0.22 -9.26 9.11
C GLN A 20 -0.10 -8.21 8.05
N LEU A 21 0.07 -6.92 8.37
CA LEU A 21 -0.14 -5.83 7.40
C LEU A 21 0.79 -5.96 6.19
N ILE A 22 2.09 -6.13 6.44
CA ILE A 22 3.11 -6.28 5.38
C ILE A 22 2.85 -7.54 4.55
N LYS A 23 2.47 -8.65 5.21
CA LYS A 23 2.08 -9.88 4.50
C LYS A 23 0.89 -9.65 3.58
N ASN A 24 -0.17 -9.01 4.06
CA ASN A 24 -1.36 -8.70 3.26
C ASN A 24 -1.02 -7.80 2.06
N ALA A 25 -0.14 -6.81 2.25
CA ALA A 25 0.31 -5.94 1.17
C ALA A 25 1.13 -6.69 0.11
N HIS A 26 1.98 -7.64 0.50
CA HIS A 26 2.65 -8.54 -0.44
C HIS A 26 1.67 -9.41 -1.22
N GLU A 27 0.70 -10.02 -0.55
CA GLU A 27 -0.34 -10.81 -1.23
C GLU A 27 -1.15 -9.97 -2.21
N LEU A 28 -1.45 -8.72 -1.86
CA LEU A 28 -2.13 -7.79 -2.76
C LEU A 28 -1.25 -7.47 -3.98
N LYS A 29 0.05 -7.20 -3.78
CA LYS A 29 1.01 -6.98 -4.86
C LYS A 29 1.04 -8.14 -5.85
N ASP A 30 1.08 -9.38 -5.36
CA ASP A 30 1.10 -10.56 -6.22
C ASP A 30 -0.23 -10.75 -6.97
N LYS A 31 -1.37 -10.46 -6.33
CA LYS A 31 -2.67 -10.41 -7.02
C LYS A 31 -2.70 -9.39 -8.15
N TYR A 32 -2.04 -8.23 -7.98
CA TYR A 32 -1.95 -7.22 -9.03
C TYR A 32 -1.08 -7.64 -10.21
N LYS A 33 0.03 -8.35 -9.98
CA LYS A 33 0.81 -8.93 -11.09
C LYS A 33 -0.01 -9.94 -11.89
N GLN A 34 -0.80 -10.77 -11.21
CA GLN A 34 -1.69 -11.70 -11.90
C GLN A 34 -2.76 -10.95 -12.71
N LEU A 35 -3.40 -9.95 -12.10
CA LEU A 35 -4.38 -9.10 -12.77
C LEU A 35 -3.78 -8.42 -14.00
N GLU A 36 -2.54 -7.93 -13.92
CA GLU A 36 -1.83 -7.32 -15.03
C GLU A 36 -1.65 -8.29 -16.19
N SER A 37 -1.18 -9.52 -15.91
CA SER A 37 -1.07 -10.57 -16.91
C SER A 37 -2.42 -10.87 -17.57
N ASP A 38 -3.46 -11.09 -16.76
CA ASP A 38 -4.81 -11.38 -17.25
C ASP A 38 -5.37 -10.23 -18.10
N PHE A 39 -5.06 -8.99 -17.72
CA PHE A 39 -5.49 -7.78 -18.41
C PHE A 39 -4.84 -7.63 -19.79
N TYR A 40 -3.53 -7.82 -19.89
CA TYR A 40 -2.84 -7.76 -21.18
C TYR A 40 -3.20 -8.96 -22.08
N ASP A 41 -3.40 -10.14 -21.50
CA ASP A 41 -3.87 -11.32 -22.22
C ASP A 41 -5.27 -11.10 -22.82
N ILE A 42 -6.20 -10.51 -22.06
CA ILE A 42 -7.55 -10.28 -22.55
C ILE A 42 -7.59 -9.21 -23.65
N ILE A 43 -6.76 -8.17 -23.53
CA ILE A 43 -6.57 -7.16 -24.56
C ILE A 43 -6.11 -7.81 -25.87
N ALA A 44 -5.10 -8.68 -25.81
CA ALA A 44 -4.57 -9.35 -26.99
C ALA A 44 -5.62 -10.24 -27.65
N LYS A 45 -6.41 -10.98 -26.86
CA LYS A 45 -7.50 -11.83 -27.37
C LYS A 45 -8.61 -11.02 -28.03
N VAL A 46 -9.06 -9.93 -27.42
CA VAL A 46 -10.07 -9.02 -27.99
C VAL A 46 -9.58 -8.42 -29.32
N GLN A 47 -8.31 -8.01 -29.39
CA GLN A 47 -7.72 -7.48 -30.61
C GLN A 47 -7.64 -8.52 -31.72
N GLY A 48 -7.21 -9.75 -31.39
CA GLY A 48 -7.11 -10.87 -32.32
C GLY A 48 -8.47 -11.24 -32.92
N GLU A 49 -9.47 -11.50 -32.06
CA GLU A 49 -10.83 -11.87 -32.48
C GLU A 49 -11.44 -10.77 -33.38
N ARG A 50 -11.29 -9.51 -32.99
CA ARG A 50 -11.78 -8.39 -33.81
C ARG A 50 -11.10 -8.37 -35.18
N GLY A 51 -9.80 -8.61 -35.24
CA GLY A 51 -9.04 -8.67 -36.49
C GLY A 51 -9.51 -9.78 -37.43
N GLU A 52 -9.79 -10.96 -36.89
CA GLU A 52 -10.32 -12.09 -37.67
C GLU A 52 -11.75 -11.82 -38.18
N LEU A 53 -12.62 -11.27 -37.35
CA LEU A 53 -13.98 -10.90 -37.75
C LEU A 53 -14.02 -9.83 -38.84
N GLN A 54 -13.04 -8.92 -38.88
CA GLN A 54 -12.91 -7.89 -39.92
C GLN A 54 -12.42 -8.47 -41.26
N LYS A 55 -11.60 -9.53 -41.24
CA LYS A 55 -11.17 -10.24 -42.45
C LYS A 55 -12.31 -11.08 -43.06
N GLY A 56 -13.16 -11.64 -42.21
CA GLY A 56 -14.35 -12.39 -42.62
C GLY A 56 -15.47 -11.47 -43.11
N SER A 57 -15.62 -11.34 -44.44
CA SER A 57 -16.58 -10.46 -45.13
C SER A 57 -18.06 -10.87 -44.99
N SER A 58 -18.56 -11.05 -43.76
CA SER A 58 -19.96 -11.38 -43.48
C SER A 58 -20.63 -10.29 -42.66
N ASN A 59 -21.75 -9.75 -43.15
CA ASN A 59 -22.57 -8.75 -42.46
C ASN A 59 -23.04 -9.18 -41.06
N ASN A 60 -23.02 -10.49 -40.76
CA ASN A 60 -23.43 -11.05 -39.47
C ASN A 60 -22.46 -10.74 -38.32
N ASN A 61 -21.24 -10.26 -38.61
CA ASN A 61 -20.21 -9.98 -37.58
C ASN A 61 -20.23 -8.54 -37.07
N ARG A 62 -21.04 -7.66 -37.67
CA ARG A 62 -20.98 -6.21 -37.43
C ARG A 62 -21.23 -5.83 -35.97
N ASP A 63 -22.20 -6.48 -35.33
CA ASP A 63 -22.55 -6.23 -33.93
C ASP A 63 -21.45 -6.71 -32.98
N LYS A 64 -20.86 -7.89 -33.24
CA LYS A 64 -19.74 -8.41 -32.45
C LYS A 64 -18.50 -7.52 -32.59
N ILE A 65 -18.18 -7.07 -33.80
CA ILE A 65 -17.08 -6.10 -34.05
C ILE A 65 -17.30 -4.80 -33.27
N ARG A 66 -18.53 -4.27 -33.26
CA ARG A 66 -18.86 -3.05 -32.50
C ARG A 66 -18.65 -3.26 -31.00
N LYS A 67 -19.16 -4.36 -30.44
CA LYS A 67 -18.99 -4.70 -29.01
C LYS A 67 -17.52 -4.82 -28.64
N LEU A 68 -16.75 -5.61 -29.39
CA LEU A 68 -15.31 -5.78 -29.15
C LEU A 68 -14.53 -4.47 -29.29
N THR A 69 -14.96 -3.56 -30.18
CA THR A 69 -14.35 -2.23 -30.32
C THR A 69 -14.60 -1.35 -29.10
N GLN A 70 -15.82 -1.36 -28.55
CA GLN A 70 -16.15 -0.65 -27.32
C GLN A 70 -15.36 -1.20 -26.13
N LEU A 71 -15.27 -2.53 -26.01
CA LEU A 71 -14.47 -3.20 -24.98
C LEU A 71 -12.99 -2.86 -25.09
N GLN A 72 -12.43 -2.92 -26.30
CA GLN A 72 -11.03 -2.57 -26.52
C GLN A 72 -10.73 -1.13 -26.10
N ASN A 73 -11.64 -0.18 -26.37
CA ASN A 73 -11.45 1.22 -25.99
C ASN A 73 -11.49 1.39 -24.47
N ARG A 74 -12.43 0.71 -23.78
CA ARG A 74 -12.51 0.71 -22.30
C ARG A 74 -11.25 0.09 -21.69
N LEU A 75 -10.85 -1.09 -22.14
CA LEU A 75 -9.61 -1.76 -21.71
C LEU A 75 -8.38 -0.88 -21.96
N SER A 76 -8.30 -0.20 -23.11
CA SER A 76 -7.17 0.70 -23.38
C SER A 76 -7.15 1.91 -22.45
N GLY A 77 -8.33 2.42 -22.05
CA GLY A 77 -8.46 3.51 -21.08
C GLY A 77 -8.03 3.12 -19.67
N GLU A 78 -8.22 1.85 -19.28
CA GLU A 78 -7.86 1.36 -17.95
C GLU A 78 -6.37 1.01 -17.79
N ARG A 79 -5.57 1.01 -18.86
CA ARG A 79 -4.12 0.69 -18.80
C ARG A 79 -3.37 1.57 -17.81
N SER A 80 -3.53 2.89 -17.92
CA SER A 80 -2.87 3.83 -17.02
C SER A 80 -3.36 3.70 -15.59
N ASN A 81 -4.62 3.29 -15.41
CA ASN A 81 -5.17 3.06 -14.07
C ASN A 81 -4.51 1.83 -13.45
N LEU A 82 -4.35 0.72 -14.18
CA LEU A 82 -3.66 -0.47 -13.70
C LEU A 82 -2.22 -0.18 -13.25
N ASP A 83 -1.43 0.52 -14.07
CA ASP A 83 -0.04 0.88 -13.74
C ASP A 83 0.03 1.76 -12.48
N MET A 84 -0.89 2.74 -12.39
CA MET A 84 -1.01 3.60 -11.21
C MET A 84 -1.35 2.78 -9.97
N LEU A 85 -2.25 1.80 -10.07
CA LEU A 85 -2.65 0.95 -8.94
C LEU A 85 -1.50 0.08 -8.45
N MET A 86 -0.72 -0.51 -9.36
CA MET A 86 0.49 -1.25 -8.99
C MET A 86 1.49 -0.36 -8.23
N THR A 87 1.66 0.88 -8.71
CA THR A 87 2.52 1.87 -8.05
C THR A 87 1.98 2.25 -6.66
N GLN A 88 0.66 2.40 -6.50
CA GLN A 88 0.03 2.66 -5.20
C GLN A 88 0.23 1.50 -4.22
N VAL A 89 0.10 0.25 -4.68
CA VAL A 89 0.34 -0.93 -3.84
C VAL A 89 1.80 -1.03 -3.41
N ASP A 90 2.73 -0.81 -4.33
CA ASP A 90 4.16 -0.80 -4.03
C ASP A 90 4.53 0.33 -3.05
N SER A 91 3.97 1.52 -3.26
CA SER A 91 4.14 2.63 -2.33
C SER A 91 3.57 2.27 -0.96
N GLY A 92 2.34 1.77 -0.87
CA GLY A 92 1.71 1.41 0.40
C GLY A 92 2.48 0.33 1.17
N LEU A 93 3.02 -0.67 0.48
CA LEU A 93 3.89 -1.69 1.08
C LEU A 93 5.17 -1.07 1.66
N ASN A 94 5.85 -0.21 0.89
CA ASN A 94 7.06 0.46 1.34
C ASN A 94 6.81 1.36 2.56
N GLU A 95 5.65 2.03 2.60
CA GLU A 95 5.23 2.85 3.75
C GLU A 95 4.98 2.00 4.99
N GLN A 96 4.38 0.80 4.88
CA GLN A 96 4.25 -0.13 6.02
C GLN A 96 5.59 -0.61 6.55
N ILE A 97 6.54 -0.93 5.66
CA ILE A 97 7.89 -1.33 6.04
C ILE A 97 8.60 -0.16 6.74
N SER A 98 8.50 1.05 6.19
CA SER A 98 9.07 2.26 6.79
C SER A 98 8.45 2.56 8.16
N ALA A 99 7.12 2.47 8.27
CA ALA A 99 6.39 2.65 9.52
C ALA A 99 6.86 1.67 10.59
N LYS A 100 7.09 0.41 10.23
CA LYS A 100 7.63 -0.60 11.15
C LYS A 100 9.00 -0.18 11.68
N CYS A 101 9.93 0.19 10.81
CA CYS A 101 11.26 0.63 11.20
C CYS A 101 11.22 1.85 12.13
N LEU A 102 10.38 2.84 11.80
CA LEU A 102 10.18 4.04 12.63
C LEU A 102 9.61 3.69 14.01
N PHE A 103 8.66 2.75 14.08
CA PHE A 103 8.09 2.32 15.34
C PHE A 103 9.12 1.60 16.24
N GLU A 104 9.93 0.72 15.66
CA GLU A 104 11.01 0.04 16.36
C GLU A 104 12.04 1.04 16.92
N GLU A 105 12.42 2.05 16.13
CA GLU A 105 13.30 3.13 16.58
C GLU A 105 12.62 4.02 17.64
N ALA A 106 11.32 4.27 17.57
CA ALA A 106 10.58 4.98 18.61
C ALA A 106 10.66 4.26 19.96
N GLN A 107 10.39 2.94 19.98
CA GLN A 107 10.44 2.13 21.19
C GLN A 107 11.85 2.08 21.80
N LYS A 108 12.87 1.87 20.95
CA LYS A 108 14.28 1.84 21.35
C LYS A 108 14.73 3.19 21.91
N THR A 109 14.37 4.28 21.26
CA THR A 109 14.73 5.66 21.67
C THR A 109 14.04 6.02 22.99
N LEU A 110 12.77 5.66 23.18
CA LEU A 110 12.07 5.87 24.44
C LEU A 110 12.74 5.09 25.59
N LYS A 111 13.11 3.83 25.35
CA LYS A 111 13.85 3.03 26.34
C LYS A 111 15.17 3.70 26.73
N ALA A 112 15.92 4.23 25.77
CA ALA A 112 17.15 4.96 26.02
C ALA A 112 16.91 6.25 26.85
N ALA A 113 15.85 7.00 26.55
CA ALA A 113 15.46 8.19 27.30
C ALA A 113 15.17 7.86 28.78
N ILE A 114 14.42 6.78 29.02
CA ILE A 114 14.09 6.30 30.37
C ILE A 114 15.36 5.89 31.11
N THR A 115 16.23 5.08 30.48
CA THR A 115 17.51 4.67 31.09
C THR A 115 18.36 5.87 31.47
N LYS A 116 18.51 6.86 30.58
CA LYS A 116 19.30 8.08 30.86
C LYS A 116 18.72 8.89 32.00
N ARG A 117 17.40 8.99 32.09
CA ARG A 117 16.74 9.63 33.22
C ARG A 117 17.07 8.92 34.53
N LEU A 118 16.92 7.59 34.58
CA LEU A 118 17.21 6.79 35.77
C LEU A 118 18.69 6.86 36.18
N GLU A 119 19.62 6.84 35.22
CA GLU A 119 21.06 7.06 35.47
C GLU A 119 21.34 8.45 36.06
N SER A 120 20.62 9.47 35.62
CA SER A 120 20.78 10.84 36.13
C SER A 120 20.21 10.99 37.55
N GLU A 121 19.15 10.24 37.87
CA GLU A 121 18.53 10.21 39.20
C GLU A 121 19.36 9.39 40.21
N SER A 122 20.13 8.38 39.76
CA SER A 122 21.00 7.58 40.62
C SER A 122 22.37 8.22 40.92
N ARG A 123 22.86 9.12 40.06
CA ARG A 123 24.16 9.81 40.21
C ARG A 123 24.09 11.10 41.03
N VAL A 124 23.14 11.22 41.96
CA VAL A 124 22.90 12.44 42.74
C VAL A 124 24.01 12.65 43.78
N GLY A 125 25.14 13.18 43.29
CA GLY A 125 26.20 13.89 44.00
C GLY A 125 26.38 15.28 43.36
N TYR A 126 25.60 16.22 43.87
CA TYR A 126 25.63 17.70 43.80
C TYR A 126 26.02 18.54 42.56
N SER A 127 26.60 18.05 41.47
CA SER A 127 27.12 18.98 40.42
C SER A 127 26.70 18.70 38.96
N PHE A 128 26.10 17.55 38.64
CA PHE A 128 25.85 17.15 37.24
C PHE A 128 24.37 17.12 36.81
N ARG A 129 23.43 17.59 37.66
CA ARG A 129 21.99 17.46 37.42
C ARG A 129 21.46 18.15 36.15
N ARG A 130 22.10 19.25 35.69
CA ARG A 130 21.57 20.08 34.58
C ARG A 130 21.91 19.58 33.17
N VAL A 131 23.05 18.91 32.97
CA VAL A 131 23.50 18.54 31.61
C VAL A 131 22.80 17.26 31.13
N ASN A 132 22.54 16.32 32.05
CA ASN A 132 21.99 15.01 31.70
C ASN A 132 20.46 15.02 31.45
N SER A 133 19.73 15.96 32.06
CA SER A 133 18.28 16.09 31.86
C SER A 133 17.92 16.46 30.42
N ASN A 134 18.74 17.29 29.76
CA ASN A 134 18.48 17.74 28.38
C ASN A 134 18.53 16.59 27.37
N LEU A 135 19.46 15.65 27.53
CA LEU A 135 19.58 14.50 26.62
C LEU A 135 18.35 13.58 26.74
N SER A 136 17.89 13.28 27.97
CA SER A 136 16.70 12.44 28.15
C SER A 136 15.43 13.07 27.54
N VAL A 137 15.30 14.40 27.65
CA VAL A 137 14.18 15.14 27.04
C VAL A 137 14.28 15.14 25.52
N GLN A 138 15.48 15.31 24.96
CA GLN A 138 15.71 15.23 23.51
C GLN A 138 15.34 13.85 22.97
N LEU A 139 15.84 12.78 23.59
CA LEU A 139 15.51 11.41 23.21
C LEU A 139 14.01 11.14 23.32
N SER A 140 13.35 11.64 24.37
CA SER A 140 11.89 11.50 24.48
C SER A 140 11.14 12.22 23.35
N ARG A 141 11.59 13.40 22.93
CA ARG A 141 10.98 14.11 21.78
C ARG A 141 11.24 13.41 20.46
N GLU A 142 12.42 12.82 20.31
CA GLU A 142 12.78 12.07 19.11
C GLU A 142 11.96 10.77 19.00
N ALA A 143 11.81 10.03 20.10
CA ALA A 143 10.94 8.86 20.17
C ALA A 143 9.49 9.20 19.80
N GLN A 144 8.98 10.35 20.26
CA GLN A 144 7.65 10.84 19.87
C GLN A 144 7.57 11.08 18.36
N ARG A 145 8.53 11.79 17.77
CA ARG A 145 8.55 12.07 16.31
C ARG A 145 8.58 10.79 15.48
N TYR A 146 9.37 9.80 15.90
CA TYR A 146 9.39 8.50 15.21
C TYR A 146 8.04 7.80 15.28
N ALA A 147 7.37 7.81 16.44
CA ALA A 147 6.04 7.22 16.59
C ALA A 147 4.98 7.95 15.74
N GLU A 148 4.98 9.29 15.75
CA GLU A 148 4.07 10.11 14.93
C GLU A 148 4.28 9.89 13.43
N ASN A 149 5.54 9.83 12.99
CA ASN A 149 5.87 9.52 11.59
C ASN A 149 5.47 8.09 11.21
N SER A 150 5.65 7.13 12.11
CA SER A 150 5.19 5.74 11.90
C SER A 150 3.68 5.69 11.70
N LEU A 151 2.91 6.39 12.53
CA LEU A 151 1.45 6.46 12.41
C LEU A 151 1.04 7.10 11.07
N GLY A 152 1.64 8.23 10.70
CA GLY A 152 1.32 8.89 9.42
C GLY A 152 1.60 8.01 8.20
N GLN A 153 2.66 7.20 8.26
CA GLN A 153 2.98 6.21 7.22
C GLN A 153 1.95 5.07 7.17
N LEU A 154 1.45 4.59 8.32
CA LEU A 154 0.37 3.60 8.37
C LEU A 154 -0.93 4.13 7.77
N GLU A 155 -1.33 5.36 8.11
CA GLU A 155 -2.55 5.99 7.60
C GLU A 155 -2.49 6.24 6.09
N SER A 156 -1.36 6.75 5.60
CA SER A 156 -1.10 6.92 4.16
C SER A 156 -1.16 5.57 3.43
N SER A 157 -0.48 4.56 3.95
CA SER A 157 -0.46 3.23 3.37
C SER A 157 -1.87 2.63 3.31
N SER A 158 -2.63 2.71 4.41
CA SER A 158 -3.99 2.20 4.49
C SER A 158 -4.87 2.83 3.40
N THR A 159 -4.77 4.15 3.22
CA THR A 159 -5.51 4.88 2.19
C THR A 159 -5.16 4.36 0.79
N LYS A 160 -3.87 4.29 0.45
CA LYS A 160 -3.40 3.82 -0.86
C LYS A 160 -3.81 2.38 -1.16
N LEU A 161 -3.67 1.48 -0.20
CA LEU A 161 -4.01 0.07 -0.37
C LEU A 161 -5.52 -0.13 -0.50
N ASN A 162 -6.33 0.62 0.25
CA ASN A 162 -7.79 0.57 0.15
C ASN A 162 -8.30 1.12 -1.19
N GLU A 163 -7.75 2.25 -1.65
CA GLU A 163 -8.06 2.79 -2.98
C GLU A 163 -7.72 1.80 -4.09
N ALA A 164 -6.55 1.17 -4.00
CA ALA A 164 -6.15 0.14 -4.94
C ALA A 164 -7.15 -1.02 -4.93
N MET A 165 -7.41 -1.62 -3.76
CA MET A 165 -8.38 -2.71 -3.63
C MET A 165 -9.78 -2.39 -4.18
N ALA A 166 -10.25 -1.15 -4.07
CA ALA A 166 -11.52 -0.74 -4.64
C ALA A 166 -11.50 -0.79 -6.17
N LYS A 167 -10.54 -0.09 -6.80
CA LYS A 167 -10.43 -0.01 -8.27
C LYS A 167 -10.01 -1.32 -8.92
N LYS A 168 -9.35 -2.22 -8.17
CA LYS A 168 -9.03 -3.58 -8.61
C LYS A 168 -10.29 -4.30 -9.12
N ARG A 169 -11.41 -4.15 -8.42
CA ARG A 169 -12.67 -4.82 -8.75
C ARG A 169 -13.22 -4.35 -10.09
N ASP A 170 -13.14 -3.05 -10.37
CA ASP A 170 -13.60 -2.46 -11.63
C ASP A 170 -12.84 -3.06 -12.84
N ILE A 171 -11.53 -3.29 -12.70
CA ILE A 171 -10.70 -3.92 -13.74
C ILE A 171 -11.06 -5.42 -13.88
N GLU A 172 -11.26 -6.13 -12.76
CA GLU A 172 -11.69 -7.54 -12.78
C GLU A 172 -13.03 -7.71 -13.51
N GLU A 173 -14.01 -6.84 -13.24
CA GLU A 173 -15.30 -6.84 -13.94
C GLU A 173 -15.15 -6.61 -15.45
N LEU A 174 -14.27 -5.67 -15.85
CA LEU A 174 -14.00 -5.40 -17.26
C LEU A 174 -13.34 -6.59 -17.97
N ILE A 175 -12.45 -7.32 -17.28
CA ILE A 175 -11.84 -8.55 -17.80
C ILE A 175 -12.91 -9.64 -17.99
N GLU A 176 -13.81 -9.83 -17.03
CA GLU A 176 -14.89 -10.82 -17.13
C GLU A 176 -15.91 -10.47 -18.22
N GLU A 177 -16.23 -9.19 -18.41
CA GLU A 177 -17.07 -8.73 -19.52
C GLU A 177 -16.42 -9.05 -20.88
N ALA A 178 -15.11 -8.86 -20.98
CA ALA A 178 -14.35 -9.18 -22.18
C ALA A 178 -14.27 -10.70 -22.43
N LYS A 179 -14.05 -11.51 -21.39
CA LYS A 179 -14.09 -13.00 -21.49
C LYS A 179 -15.46 -13.48 -21.99
N SER A 180 -16.54 -12.95 -21.42
CA SER A 180 -17.91 -13.31 -21.80
C SER A 180 -18.21 -12.93 -23.27
N SER A 181 -17.71 -11.78 -23.71
CA SER A 181 -17.90 -11.29 -25.08
C SER A 181 -17.09 -12.06 -26.12
N LEU A 182 -15.95 -12.64 -25.72
CA LEU A 182 -15.15 -13.53 -26.57
C LEU A 182 -15.78 -14.92 -26.70
N ALA A 183 -16.44 -15.41 -25.65
CA ALA A 183 -17.12 -16.71 -25.65
C ALA A 183 -18.46 -16.71 -26.42
N SER A 184 -19.03 -15.53 -26.67
CA SER A 184 -20.29 -15.32 -27.43
C SER A 184 -20.04 -15.26 -28.93
#